data_AF-A0A1H4DDL0-F1
#
_entry.id   AF-A0A1H4DDL0-F1
#
_cell.length_a   1.000
_cell.length_b   1.000
_cell.length_c   1.000
_cell.angle_alpha   90.00
_cell.angle_beta   90.00
_cell.angle_gamma   90.00
#
_symmetry.space_group_name_H-M   'P 1'
#
loop_
_entity.id
_entity.type
_entity.pdbx_description
1 polymer ?
#
loop_
_entity_poly.entity_id
_entity_poly.type
_entity_poly.pdbx_seq_one_letter_code
_entity_poly.pdbx_strand_id
1 'polypeptide(L)'
;MESYYLIDFENVNSAGLESKKLLTDQDTVIIFFTKNASKIDMSVLSKVDRAKLQFIEVPSGKQSLDMHLSSFVGNLLSEAERRIVVVSKDHDYDSIIKFWKTRLGADIERIDSMSDCNSGSISTRVSIISSPYKLEQSKVLNEIGYTDVEIKYVEKLIGKHLNEKNGKQQIYRSIVSKYGQEQGLKLYRDVKKIFC
;
A
#
# COMPACT_ATOMS: atom_id res chain seq x y z
N MET A 1 2.82 0.89 -13.36
CA MET A 1 2.89 0.26 -12.02
C MET A 1 1.81 -0.81 -12.00
N GLU A 2 2.19 -2.06 -11.76
CA GLU A 2 1.23 -3.17 -11.73
C GLU A 2 0.24 -3.00 -10.57
N SER A 3 -1.04 -3.29 -10.82
CA SER A 3 -2.08 -3.27 -9.78
C SER A 3 -2.61 -4.68 -9.54
N TYR A 4 -2.69 -5.07 -8.27
CA TYR A 4 -3.23 -6.34 -7.83
C TYR A 4 -4.57 -6.11 -7.13
N TYR A 5 -5.62 -6.72 -7.64
CA TYR A 5 -6.96 -6.66 -7.09
C TYR A 5 -7.26 -7.99 -6.39
N LEU A 6 -7.21 -7.99 -5.06
CA LEU A 6 -7.40 -9.17 -4.22
C LEU A 6 -8.86 -9.21 -3.77
N ILE A 7 -9.63 -10.13 -4.34
CA ILE A 7 -11.07 -10.20 -4.16
C ILE A 7 -11.39 -11.25 -3.10
N ASP A 8 -11.98 -10.78 -2.00
CA ASP A 8 -12.56 -11.62 -0.96
C ASP A 8 -13.95 -12.09 -1.39
N PHE A 9 -14.02 -13.20 -2.14
CA PHE A 9 -15.26 -13.61 -2.77
C PHE A 9 -16.36 -13.99 -1.76
N GLU A 10 -15.99 -14.42 -0.55
CA GLU A 10 -16.94 -14.72 0.53
C GLU A 10 -17.70 -13.45 0.94
N ASN A 11 -17.01 -12.31 0.96
CA ASN A 11 -17.58 -11.06 1.39
C ASN A 11 -18.34 -10.32 0.28
N VAL A 12 -17.79 -10.27 -0.95
CA VAL A 12 -18.33 -9.44 -2.04
C VAL A 12 -19.06 -10.22 -3.13
N ASN A 13 -18.92 -11.55 -3.19
CA ASN A 13 -19.47 -12.40 -4.25
C ASN A 13 -19.18 -11.84 -5.66
N SER A 14 -20.09 -12.03 -6.61
CA SER A 14 -19.97 -11.53 -7.99
C SER A 14 -20.04 -9.99 -8.10
N ALA A 15 -20.55 -9.29 -7.08
CA ALA A 15 -20.62 -7.83 -7.05
C ALA A 15 -19.22 -7.20 -6.96
N GLY A 16 -18.28 -7.87 -6.29
CA GLY A 16 -16.89 -7.43 -6.20
C GLY A 16 -16.15 -7.37 -7.54
N LEU A 17 -16.72 -7.92 -8.60
CA LEU A 17 -16.12 -7.99 -9.94
C LEU A 17 -16.70 -6.98 -10.92
N GLU A 18 -17.71 -6.23 -10.49
CA GLU A 18 -18.30 -5.16 -11.30
C GLU A 18 -17.38 -3.95 -11.26
N SER A 19 -16.46 -3.86 -12.21
CA SER A 19 -15.62 -2.67 -12.34
C SER A 19 -16.22 -1.65 -13.30
N LYS A 20 -16.26 -0.38 -12.87
CA LYS A 20 -16.48 0.75 -13.78
C LYS A 20 -15.18 1.21 -14.46
N LYS A 21 -14.03 0.77 -13.95
CA LYS A 21 -12.72 1.07 -14.51
C LYS A 21 -12.36 0.01 -15.54
N LEU A 22 -11.81 0.46 -16.67
CA LEU A 22 -11.23 -0.43 -17.65
C LEU A 22 -9.93 -1.00 -17.07
N LEU A 23 -9.95 -2.29 -16.71
CA LEU A 23 -8.75 -3.02 -16.36
C LEU A 23 -7.82 -3.14 -17.58
N THR A 24 -6.52 -3.17 -17.32
CA THR A 24 -5.47 -3.26 -18.34
C THR A 24 -4.71 -4.58 -18.24
N ASP A 25 -3.87 -4.88 -19.22
CA ASP A 25 -3.00 -6.06 -19.25
C ASP A 25 -1.91 -6.07 -18.16
N GLN A 26 -1.65 -4.92 -17.54
CA GLN A 26 -0.76 -4.74 -16.40
C GLN A 26 -1.44 -5.03 -15.05
N ASP A 27 -2.76 -5.20 -15.04
CA ASP A 27 -3.52 -5.46 -13.83
C ASP A 27 -3.69 -6.98 -13.64
N THR A 28 -3.63 -7.42 -12.39
CA THR A 28 -3.90 -8.80 -11.99
C THR A 28 -5.07 -8.84 -11.01
N VAL A 29 -6.11 -9.58 -11.36
CA VAL A 29 -7.27 -9.86 -10.51
C VAL A 29 -7.10 -11.25 -9.91
N ILE A 30 -7.13 -11.34 -8.58
CA ILE A 30 -6.96 -12.60 -7.84
C ILE A 30 -8.19 -12.81 -6.97
N ILE A 31 -8.96 -13.84 -7.27
CA ILE A 31 -10.18 -14.19 -6.54
C ILE A 31 -9.83 -15.26 -5.50
N PHE A 32 -9.97 -14.90 -4.22
CA PHE A 32 -9.89 -15.82 -3.10
C PHE A 32 -11.28 -16.38 -2.82
N PHE A 33 -11.40 -17.70 -2.70
CA PHE A 33 -12.67 -18.36 -2.44
C PHE A 33 -12.47 -19.60 -1.57
N THR A 34 -13.50 -20.00 -0.84
CA THR A 34 -13.53 -21.29 -0.14
C THR A 34 -14.30 -22.32 -0.97
N LYS A 35 -14.07 -23.61 -0.71
CA LYS A 35 -14.74 -24.72 -1.41
C LYS A 35 -16.28 -24.66 -1.37
N ASN A 36 -16.85 -24.01 -0.34
CA ASN A 36 -18.29 -23.82 -0.19
C ASN A 36 -18.85 -22.68 -1.06
N ALA A 37 -18.01 -21.76 -1.52
CA ALA A 37 -18.38 -20.66 -2.43
C ALA A 37 -18.34 -21.09 -3.92
N SER A 38 -18.39 -22.39 -4.20
CA SER A 38 -18.08 -23.08 -5.47
C SER A 38 -18.97 -22.77 -6.68
N LYS A 39 -19.78 -21.70 -6.64
CA LYS A 39 -20.52 -21.19 -7.80
C LYS A 39 -20.00 -19.79 -8.17
N ILE A 40 -18.71 -19.68 -8.48
CA ILE A 40 -18.22 -18.52 -9.23
C ILE A 40 -18.82 -18.64 -10.63
N ASP A 41 -19.82 -17.79 -10.92
CA ASP A 41 -20.49 -17.75 -12.20
C ASP A 41 -19.48 -17.43 -13.32
N MET A 42 -19.56 -18.12 -14.46
CA MET A 42 -18.73 -17.87 -15.64
C MET A 42 -18.89 -16.44 -16.17
N SER A 43 -20.03 -15.79 -15.89
CA SER A 43 -20.25 -14.36 -16.16
C SER A 43 -19.19 -13.47 -15.49
N VAL A 44 -18.58 -13.92 -14.39
CA VAL A 44 -17.45 -13.24 -13.72
C VAL A 44 -16.24 -13.14 -14.64
N LEU A 45 -15.92 -14.18 -15.41
CA LEU A 45 -14.75 -14.16 -16.30
C LEU A 45 -14.92 -13.12 -17.41
N SER A 46 -16.16 -12.96 -17.92
CA SER A 46 -16.45 -11.98 -18.97
C SER A 46 -16.28 -10.52 -18.52
N LYS A 47 -16.30 -10.25 -17.20
CA LYS A 47 -16.08 -8.90 -16.65
C LYS A 47 -14.60 -8.53 -16.56
N VAL A 48 -13.70 -9.49 -16.72
CA VAL A 48 -12.24 -9.30 -16.64
C VAL A 48 -11.61 -9.69 -17.97
N ASP A 49 -11.81 -8.85 -18.98
CA ASP A 49 -11.42 -9.17 -20.37
C ASP A 49 -9.92 -8.92 -20.67
N ARG A 50 -9.32 -7.91 -20.02
CA ARG A 50 -7.95 -7.46 -20.34
C ARG A 50 -6.91 -7.75 -19.26
N ALA A 51 -7.33 -7.91 -18.02
CA ALA A 51 -6.43 -8.18 -16.91
C ALA A 51 -6.14 -9.68 -16.78
N LYS A 52 -5.00 -9.99 -16.16
CA LYS A 52 -4.69 -11.35 -15.77
C LYS A 52 -5.64 -11.78 -14.66
N LEU A 53 -6.35 -12.89 -14.85
CA LEU A 53 -7.29 -13.42 -13.85
C LEU A 53 -6.73 -14.70 -13.21
N GLN A 54 -6.77 -14.76 -11.88
CA GLN A 54 -6.31 -15.88 -11.08
C GLN A 54 -7.33 -16.25 -9.99
N PHE A 55 -7.29 -17.52 -9.60
CA PHE A 55 -8.16 -18.11 -8.60
C PHE A 55 -7.31 -18.77 -7.52
N ILE A 56 -7.57 -18.45 -6.25
CA ILE A 56 -6.91 -19.07 -5.10
C ILE A 56 -7.99 -19.68 -4.21
N GLU A 57 -8.05 -21.00 -4.21
CA GLU A 57 -8.87 -21.74 -3.24
C GLU A 57 -8.17 -21.70 -1.88
N VAL A 58 -8.87 -21.16 -0.88
CA VAL A 58 -8.42 -21.17 0.50
C VAL A 58 -8.86 -22.50 1.16
N PRO A 59 -7.93 -23.23 1.82
CA PRO A 59 -8.27 -24.48 2.50
C PRO A 59 -9.38 -24.27 3.54
N SER A 60 -10.39 -25.15 3.53
CA SER A 60 -11.39 -25.18 4.58
C SER A 60 -10.76 -25.59 5.91
N GLY A 61 -10.97 -24.82 6.98
CA GLY A 61 -10.39 -25.10 8.29
C GLY A 61 -10.73 -24.04 9.33
N LYS A 62 -9.91 -23.96 10.39
CA LYS A 62 -10.07 -22.95 11.45
C LYS A 62 -9.66 -21.54 11.01
N GLN A 63 -8.85 -21.44 9.95
CA GLN A 63 -8.36 -20.17 9.44
C GLN A 63 -9.31 -19.66 8.36
N SER A 64 -9.71 -18.41 8.49
CA SER A 64 -10.62 -17.73 7.59
C SER A 64 -9.90 -17.22 6.34
N LEU A 65 -10.69 -16.84 5.33
CA LEU A 65 -10.18 -16.34 4.05
C LEU A 65 -9.32 -15.08 4.23
N ASP A 66 -9.78 -14.15 5.06
CA ASP A 66 -9.10 -12.91 5.43
C ASP A 66 -7.68 -13.10 5.98
N MET A 67 -7.43 -14.17 6.75
CA MET A 67 -6.09 -14.51 7.21
C MET A 67 -5.16 -14.91 6.06
N HIS A 68 -5.66 -15.69 5.10
CA HIS A 68 -4.88 -16.10 3.94
C HIS A 68 -4.61 -14.93 2.99
N LEU A 69 -5.63 -14.11 2.73
CA LEU A 69 -5.50 -12.90 1.91
C LEU A 69 -4.51 -11.92 2.56
N SER A 70 -4.61 -11.69 3.88
CA SER A 70 -3.68 -10.83 4.62
C SER A 70 -2.23 -11.35 4.57
N SER A 71 -2.03 -12.67 4.64
CA SER A 71 -0.71 -13.27 4.45
C SER A 71 -0.18 -13.05 3.03
N PHE A 72 -1.05 -13.22 2.03
CA PHE A 72 -0.71 -13.02 0.62
C PHE A 72 -0.34 -11.56 0.31
N VAL A 73 -1.01 -10.57 0.91
CA VAL A 73 -0.62 -9.15 0.83
C VAL A 73 0.83 -8.95 1.25
N GLY A 74 1.26 -9.59 2.35
CA GLY A 74 2.64 -9.53 2.81
C GLY A 74 3.64 -10.14 1.83
N ASN A 75 3.29 -11.28 1.21
CA ASN A 75 4.09 -11.89 0.16
C ASN A 75 4.22 -10.94 -1.05
N LEU A 76 3.11 -10.39 -1.53
CA LEU A 76 3.14 -9.45 -2.65
C LEU A 76 4.04 -8.24 -2.34
N LEU A 77 3.86 -7.58 -1.20
CA LEU A 77 4.67 -6.42 -0.87
C LEU A 77 6.17 -6.70 -0.72
N SER A 78 6.58 -7.98 -0.58
CA SER A 78 7.98 -8.36 -0.41
C SER A 78 8.78 -8.47 -1.71
N GLU A 79 8.15 -8.72 -2.86
CA GLU A 79 8.91 -9.03 -4.09
C GLU A 79 9.15 -7.80 -4.98
N ALA A 80 8.24 -6.81 -4.96
CA ALA A 80 8.31 -5.62 -5.80
C ALA A 80 7.31 -4.53 -5.36
N GLU A 81 7.62 -3.27 -5.66
CA GLU A 81 6.67 -2.16 -5.49
C GLU A 81 5.50 -2.29 -6.47
N ARG A 82 4.28 -2.24 -5.95
CA ARG A 82 3.04 -2.46 -6.70
C ARG A 82 1.86 -1.84 -5.96
N ARG A 83 0.78 -1.56 -6.69
CA ARG A 83 -0.50 -1.16 -6.07
C ARG A 83 -1.28 -2.39 -5.67
N ILE A 84 -1.82 -2.41 -4.46
CA ILE A 84 -2.69 -3.48 -3.97
C ILE A 84 -4.06 -2.91 -3.62
N VAL A 85 -5.11 -3.53 -4.13
CA VAL A 85 -6.50 -3.16 -3.85
C VAL A 85 -7.18 -4.40 -3.28
N VAL A 86 -7.51 -4.37 -1.99
CA VAL A 86 -8.34 -5.39 -1.36
C VAL A 86 -9.80 -5.06 -1.63
N VAL A 87 -10.52 -5.96 -2.29
CA VAL A 87 -11.94 -5.80 -2.59
C VAL A 87 -12.72 -6.64 -1.59
N SER A 88 -13.19 -5.98 -0.54
CA SER A 88 -13.96 -6.58 0.54
C SER A 88 -14.71 -5.49 1.30
N LYS A 89 -15.94 -5.75 1.75
CA LYS A 89 -16.68 -4.93 2.71
C LYS A 89 -16.25 -5.18 4.15
N ASP A 90 -15.35 -6.15 4.38
CA ASP A 90 -14.80 -6.42 5.70
C ASP A 90 -13.80 -5.33 6.10
N HIS A 91 -14.09 -4.61 7.18
CA HIS A 91 -13.24 -3.55 7.70
C HIS A 91 -12.05 -4.07 8.51
N ASP A 92 -11.99 -5.36 8.83
CA ASP A 92 -10.86 -5.92 9.58
C ASP A 92 -9.54 -5.82 8.78
N TYR A 93 -9.62 -5.74 7.45
CA TYR A 93 -8.47 -5.43 6.59
C TYR A 93 -7.90 -4.01 6.77
N ASP A 94 -8.67 -3.04 7.30
CA ASP A 94 -8.18 -1.67 7.48
C ASP A 94 -6.97 -1.65 8.43
N SER A 95 -6.91 -2.60 9.36
CA SER A 95 -5.80 -2.77 10.29
C SER A 95 -4.48 -3.16 9.58
N ILE A 96 -4.51 -4.17 8.69
CA ILE A 96 -3.35 -4.64 7.94
C ILE A 96 -2.91 -3.63 6.87
N ILE A 97 -3.86 -2.91 6.27
CA ILE A 97 -3.59 -1.82 5.33
C ILE A 97 -2.85 -0.69 6.04
N LYS A 98 -3.33 -0.27 7.20
CA LYS A 98 -2.66 0.75 8.01
C LYS A 98 -1.26 0.29 8.43
N PHE A 99 -1.10 -0.99 8.78
CA PHE A 99 0.19 -1.57 9.12
C PHE A 99 1.17 -1.43 7.95
N TRP A 100 0.82 -1.86 6.74
CA TRP A 100 1.72 -1.82 5.57
C TRP A 100 1.99 -0.41 5.04
N LYS A 101 0.99 0.49 5.03
CA LYS A 101 1.21 1.93 4.79
C LYS A 101 2.20 2.51 5.79
N THR A 102 2.08 2.13 7.05
CA THR A 102 2.98 2.63 8.10
C THR A 102 4.37 2.00 8.00
N ARG A 103 4.47 0.71 7.68
CA ARG A 103 5.74 -0.01 7.72
C ARG A 103 6.60 0.25 6.49
N LEU A 104 5.98 0.32 5.31
CA LEU A 104 6.64 0.36 4.01
C LEU A 104 6.25 1.57 3.15
N GLY A 105 5.20 2.33 3.52
CA GLY A 105 4.65 3.34 2.63
C GLY A 105 3.92 2.72 1.43
N ALA A 106 3.45 1.47 1.58
CA ALA A 106 2.81 0.71 0.52
C ALA A 106 1.59 1.44 -0.08
N ASP A 107 1.46 1.39 -1.41
CA ASP A 107 0.25 1.79 -2.11
C ASP A 107 -0.78 0.64 -2.02
N ILE A 108 -1.51 0.62 -0.91
CA ILE A 108 -2.52 -0.39 -0.62
C ILE A 108 -3.83 0.27 -0.15
N GLU A 109 -4.98 -0.23 -0.58
CA GLU A 109 -6.27 0.24 -0.09
C GLU A 109 -7.31 -0.87 -0.04
N ARG A 110 -8.41 -0.61 0.66
CA ARG A 110 -9.62 -1.44 0.64
C ARG A 110 -10.73 -0.67 -0.05
N ILE A 111 -11.48 -1.36 -0.89
CA ILE A 111 -12.72 -0.88 -1.47
C ILE A 111 -13.82 -1.91 -1.25
N ASP A 112 -15.06 -1.45 -1.10
CA ASP A 112 -16.22 -2.32 -0.91
C ASP A 112 -16.55 -3.07 -2.21
N SER A 113 -16.33 -2.41 -3.36
CA SER A 113 -16.56 -2.95 -4.69
C SER A 113 -15.61 -2.33 -5.72
N MET A 114 -15.28 -3.09 -6.76
CA MET A 114 -14.58 -2.59 -7.94
C MET A 114 -15.35 -1.49 -8.68
N SER A 115 -16.62 -1.26 -8.38
CA SER A 115 -17.44 -0.17 -8.93
C SER A 115 -17.16 1.17 -8.26
N ASP A 116 -16.55 1.17 -7.07
CA ASP A 116 -16.28 2.36 -6.25
C ASP A 116 -14.98 3.06 -6.67
N CYS A 117 -14.30 2.53 -7.69
CA CYS A 117 -13.18 3.21 -8.31
C CYS A 117 -13.69 4.36 -9.21
N ASN A 118 -14.07 5.48 -8.60
CA ASN A 118 -14.07 6.74 -9.33
C ASN A 118 -12.62 7.02 -9.77
N SER A 119 -12.42 7.15 -11.08
CA SER A 119 -11.29 7.89 -11.65
C SER A 119 -11.39 9.34 -11.17
N GLY A 120 -10.92 9.61 -9.95
CA GLY A 120 -11.04 10.91 -9.31
C GLY A 120 -11.71 10.86 -7.93
N SER A 121 -11.07 10.20 -6.97
CA SER A 121 -11.23 10.57 -5.56
C SER A 121 -10.03 10.04 -4.78
N ILE A 122 -8.96 10.84 -4.82
CA ILE A 122 -8.05 10.99 -3.68
C ILE A 122 -8.96 11.18 -2.47
N SER A 123 -9.01 10.18 -1.60
CA SER A 123 -9.60 10.34 -0.27
C SER A 123 -8.73 11.34 0.49
N THR A 124 -9.07 12.61 0.28
CA THR A 124 -8.57 13.73 1.04
C THR A 124 -9.17 13.61 2.43
N ARG A 125 -8.41 13.03 3.35
CA ARG A 125 -8.27 13.47 4.75
C ARG A 125 -7.11 12.73 5.41
N VAL A 126 -5.91 12.92 4.89
CA VAL A 126 -4.76 13.12 5.77
C VAL A 126 -4.64 14.64 5.94
N SER A 127 -5.07 15.14 7.09
CA SER A 127 -4.67 16.47 7.55
C SER A 127 -3.18 16.42 7.90
N ILE A 128 -2.33 16.46 6.89
CA ILE A 128 -0.98 16.99 7.00
C ILE A 128 -0.96 18.09 5.97
N ILE A 129 -1.00 19.33 6.44
CA ILE A 129 -0.81 20.53 5.63
C ILE A 129 0.52 20.33 4.89
N SER A 130 0.47 19.96 3.62
CA SER A 130 1.63 19.98 2.73
C SER A 130 1.91 21.44 2.43
N SER A 131 2.60 22.10 3.35
CA SER A 131 3.12 23.45 3.20
C SER A 131 4.00 23.50 1.94
N PRO A 132 3.98 24.61 1.16
CA PRO A 132 4.90 24.85 0.04
C PRO A 132 6.37 24.57 0.41
N TYR A 133 6.73 24.78 1.68
CA TYR A 133 8.04 24.49 2.25
C TYR A 133 8.48 23.03 2.10
N LYS A 134 7.56 22.07 2.26
CA LYS A 134 7.88 20.62 2.20
C LYS A 134 8.19 20.16 0.76
N LEU A 135 7.56 20.80 -0.23
CA LEU A 135 7.80 20.51 -1.64
C LEU A 135 9.16 21.02 -2.12
N GLU A 136 9.67 22.11 -1.54
CA GLU A 136 11.02 22.59 -1.86
C GLU A 136 12.12 21.75 -1.22
N GLN A 137 11.93 21.28 0.02
CA GLN A 137 12.92 20.46 0.72
C GLN A 137 13.14 19.08 0.07
N SER A 138 12.06 18.48 -0.46
CA SER A 138 12.13 17.22 -1.21
C SER A 138 12.83 17.37 -2.56
N LYS A 139 12.66 18.51 -3.24
CA LYS A 139 13.42 18.83 -4.48
C LYS A 139 14.92 18.96 -4.22
N VAL A 140 15.31 19.68 -3.17
CA VAL A 140 16.73 19.86 -2.82
C VAL A 140 17.40 18.53 -2.47
N LEU A 141 16.71 17.63 -1.76
CA LEU A 141 17.26 16.30 -1.46
C LEU A 141 17.39 15.41 -2.71
N ASN A 142 16.46 15.51 -3.66
CA ASN A 142 16.53 14.82 -4.94
C ASN A 142 17.73 15.33 -5.77
N GLU A 143 17.99 16.64 -5.77
CA GLU A 143 19.16 17.25 -6.44
C GLU A 143 20.51 16.82 -5.83
N ILE A 144 20.53 16.51 -4.52
CA ILE A 144 21.71 15.96 -3.81
C ILE A 144 21.91 14.47 -4.14
N GLY A 145 20.95 13.83 -4.80
CA GLY A 145 21.05 12.45 -5.29
C GLY A 145 20.42 11.40 -4.37
N TYR A 146 19.56 11.80 -3.43
CA TYR A 146 18.78 10.87 -2.62
C TYR A 146 17.52 10.42 -3.35
N THR A 147 17.14 9.15 -3.15
CA THR A 147 15.94 8.58 -3.76
C THR A 147 14.67 9.06 -3.05
N ASP A 148 13.55 9.09 -3.78
CA ASP A 148 12.23 9.42 -3.19
C ASP A 148 11.88 8.53 -1.98
N VAL A 149 12.37 7.29 -1.95
CA VAL A 149 12.17 6.35 -0.83
C VAL A 149 12.94 6.80 0.41
N GLU A 150 14.18 7.23 0.25
CA GLU A 150 15.01 7.77 1.33
C GLU A 150 14.41 9.08 1.87
N ILE A 151 13.98 9.97 0.97
CA ILE A 151 13.37 11.26 1.29
C ILE A 151 12.08 11.06 2.08
N LYS A 152 11.14 10.24 1.58
CA LYS A 152 9.87 9.94 2.26
C LYS A 152 10.09 9.32 3.63
N TYR A 153 11.07 8.42 3.75
CA TYR A 153 11.41 7.80 5.02
C TYR A 153 11.89 8.84 6.05
N VAL A 154 12.76 9.75 5.64
CA VAL A 154 13.27 10.81 6.52
C VAL A 154 12.19 11.82 6.88
N GLU A 155 11.40 12.28 5.91
CA GLU A 155 10.29 13.22 6.17
C GLU A 155 9.31 12.67 7.21
N LYS A 156 9.06 11.36 7.16
CA LYS A 156 8.24 10.67 8.14
C LYS A 156 8.87 10.67 9.54
N LEU A 157 10.17 10.39 9.64
CA LEU A 157 10.89 10.42 10.91
C LEU A 157 10.89 11.83 11.52
N ILE A 158 11.08 12.86 10.71
CA ILE A 158 11.04 14.26 11.14
C ILE A 158 9.64 14.60 11.63
N GLY A 159 8.59 14.33 10.83
CA GLY A 159 7.21 14.60 11.23
C GLY A 159 6.81 13.91 12.54
N LYS A 160 7.42 12.76 12.84
CA LYS A 160 7.16 12.01 14.08
C LYS A 160 7.94 12.53 15.28
N HIS A 161 9.20 12.94 15.10
CA HIS A 161 10.13 13.15 16.20
C HIS A 161 10.63 14.59 16.37
N LEU A 162 10.34 15.53 15.46
CA LEU A 162 10.90 16.88 15.47
C LEU A 162 10.63 17.65 16.77
N ASN A 163 9.45 17.48 17.37
CA ASN A 163 9.01 18.19 18.58
C ASN A 163 9.36 17.46 19.89
N GLU A 164 10.05 16.33 19.82
CA GLU A 164 10.43 15.56 21.02
C GLU A 164 11.75 16.06 21.61
N LYS A 165 11.87 16.06 22.95
CA LYS A 165 13.08 16.49 23.68
C LYS A 165 14.35 15.77 23.21
N ASN A 166 14.23 14.51 22.76
CA ASN A 166 15.32 13.68 22.22
C ASN A 166 15.17 13.39 20.71
N GLY A 167 14.34 14.16 20.01
CA GLY A 167 13.96 13.91 18.62
C GLY A 167 15.12 13.82 17.65
N LYS A 168 16.07 14.76 17.75
CA LYS A 168 17.28 14.79 16.90
C LYS A 168 18.12 13.51 17.02
N GLN A 169 18.23 12.96 18.23
CA GLN A 169 18.97 11.73 18.49
C GLN A 169 18.22 10.50 17.97
N GLN A 170 16.89 10.48 18.08
CA GLN A 170 16.05 9.40 17.56
C GLN A 170 16.05 9.34 16.04
N ILE A 171 15.96 10.50 15.37
CA ILE A 171 16.06 10.60 13.91
C ILE A 171 17.42 10.08 13.45
N TYR A 172 18.51 10.53 14.07
CA TYR A 172 19.87 10.06 13.76
C TYR A 172 20.01 8.53 13.89
N ARG A 173 19.60 7.97 15.04
CA ARG A 173 19.69 6.52 15.30
C ARG A 173 18.86 5.73 14.30
N SER A 174 17.68 6.21 13.94
CA SER A 174 16.79 5.53 12.98
C SER A 174 17.39 5.52 11.57
N ILE A 175 17.96 6.65 11.13
CA ILE A 175 18.62 6.76 9.82
C ILE A 175 19.86 5.86 9.76
N VAL A 176 20.74 5.93 10.76
CA VAL A 176 21.96 5.12 10.81
C VAL A 176 21.65 3.62 10.94
N SER A 177 20.61 3.25 11.70
CA SER A 177 20.18 1.86 11.82
C SER A 177 19.68 1.29 10.49
N LYS A 178 19.15 2.12 9.58
CA LYS A 178 18.58 1.67 8.32
C LYS A 178 19.58 1.67 7.17
N TYR A 179 20.39 2.72 7.06
CA TYR A 179 21.31 2.92 5.93
C TYR A 179 22.78 2.69 6.31
N GLY A 180 23.05 2.21 7.53
CA GLY A 180 24.41 2.05 8.03
C GLY A 180 25.07 3.37 8.42
N GLN A 181 26.28 3.28 8.98
CA GLN A 181 26.94 4.42 9.60
C GLN A 181 27.37 5.47 8.57
N GLU A 182 27.98 5.06 7.46
CA GLU A 182 28.54 5.97 6.46
C GLU A 182 27.46 6.73 5.67
N GLN A 183 26.55 6.00 5.01
CA GLN A 183 25.43 6.58 4.25
C GLN A 183 24.42 7.25 5.17
N GLY A 184 24.11 6.67 6.34
CA GLY A 184 23.19 7.25 7.30
C GLY A 184 23.68 8.56 7.92
N LEU A 185 24.99 8.69 8.19
CA LEU A 185 25.59 9.96 8.65
C LEU A 185 25.50 11.04 7.58
N LYS A 186 25.76 10.70 6.31
CA LYS A 186 25.67 11.63 5.19
C LYS A 186 24.23 12.16 5.04
N LEU A 187 23.26 11.24 4.96
CA LEU A 187 21.84 11.57 4.86
C LEU A 187 21.37 12.43 6.04
N TYR A 188 21.71 12.07 7.28
CA TYR A 188 21.31 12.87 8.45
C TYR A 188 21.90 14.29 8.43
N ARG A 189 23.14 14.47 7.97
CA ARG A 189 23.77 15.80 7.88
C ARG A 189 23.05 16.69 6.87
N ASP A 190 22.75 16.16 5.69
CA ASP A 190 22.11 16.94 4.61
C ASP A 190 20.68 17.30 4.98
N VAL A 191 19.95 16.35 5.56
CA VAL A 191 18.60 16.55 6.09
C VAL A 191 18.59 17.59 7.21
N LYS A 192 19.53 17.52 8.15
CA LYS A 192 19.61 18.47 9.26
C LYS A 192 19.79 19.91 8.76
N LYS A 193 20.52 20.15 7.67
CA LYS A 193 20.70 21.50 7.09
C LYS A 193 19.43 22.04 6.43
N ILE A 194 18.58 21.16 5.93
CA ILE A 194 17.39 21.52 5.16
C ILE A 194 16.16 21.69 6.07
N PHE A 195 16.10 20.92 7.16
CA PHE A 195 14.90 20.80 8.02
C PHE A 195 15.07 21.33 9.46
N CYS A 196 16.28 21.76 9.88
CA CYS A 196 16.56 22.26 11.24
C CYS A 196 17.43 23.51 11.20
#